data_AF-A0A317GVD4-F1
#
_entry.id   AF-A0A317GVD4-F1
#
_cell.length_a   1.000
_cell.length_b   1.000
_cell.length_c   1.000
_cell.angle_alpha   90.00
_cell.angle_beta   90.00
_cell.angle_gamma   90.00
#
_symmetry.space_group_name_H-M   'P 1'
#
loop_
_entity.id
_entity.type
_entity.pdbx_description
1 polymer ?
#
loop_
_entity_poly.entity_id
_entity_poly.type
_entity_poly.pdbx_seq_one_letter_code
_entity_poly.pdbx_strand_id
1 'polypeptide(L)'
;MKNILRKIFFGDIQITEYSTITIKNGVKERVYLEAGHMLEDITSRHWLLCLNPIVFGIWVEKKEESDALQKSQDYTIYFKEENNDSREQKTLARIRLDYFDRIEESNGTLFLFELKTSRIFHLGRFKTYLMYYKYYRKPGLSFNRLKSFVSSYSYPRKVRVISFKKDEYYNIFPMDLVGMIPGTTRCVFGLRHTNVTLSKIIETGKLVASEFSFDHKEVIYQLGRHHGSSPPPIESLPFKVRSTDHFQFYVPEWVDTYREINIYRTMNLGSHMLLWGEWENERQLKECGKNLYHIHFLLYFYQVTKGDAYTLV
;
A
#
# COMPACT_ATOMS: atom_id res chain seq x y z
N MET A 1 -10.19 35.86 2.52
CA MET A 1 -10.40 35.04 3.76
C MET A 1 -9.94 33.57 3.66
N LYS A 2 -10.13 32.85 2.55
CA LYS A 2 -9.75 31.40 2.46
C LYS A 2 -8.27 31.11 2.73
N ASN A 3 -7.35 31.97 2.27
CA ASN A 3 -5.90 31.78 2.41
C ASN A 3 -5.38 32.09 3.82
N ILE A 4 -5.95 33.07 4.52
CA ILE A 4 -5.53 33.43 5.89
C ILE A 4 -5.90 32.32 6.87
N LEU A 5 -7.13 31.82 6.83
CA LEU A 5 -7.55 30.67 7.64
C LEU A 5 -6.74 29.41 7.32
N ARG A 6 -6.41 29.17 6.05
CA ARG A 6 -5.54 28.04 5.68
C ARG A 6 -4.16 28.19 6.32
N LYS A 7 -3.56 29.37 6.23
CA LYS A 7 -2.23 29.65 6.81
C LYS A 7 -2.23 29.53 8.34
N ILE A 8 -3.30 29.97 9.01
CA ILE A 8 -3.44 29.87 10.46
C ILE A 8 -3.57 28.40 10.92
N PHE A 9 -4.36 27.58 10.22
CA PHE A 9 -4.62 26.20 10.66
C PHE A 9 -3.59 25.17 10.17
N PHE A 10 -2.97 25.40 9.01
CA PHE A 10 -2.16 24.41 8.31
C PHE A 10 -0.80 24.95 7.84
N GLY A 11 -0.51 26.23 8.07
CA GLY A 11 0.65 26.88 7.44
C GLY A 11 0.54 26.88 5.91
N ASP A 12 1.69 26.77 5.25
CA ASP A 12 1.79 26.78 3.79
C ASP A 12 1.69 25.38 3.16
N ILE A 13 1.34 24.36 3.95
CA ILE A 13 1.29 22.97 3.48
C ILE A 13 0.15 22.80 2.46
N GLN A 14 0.45 22.13 1.34
CA GLN A 14 -0.54 21.76 0.34
C GLN A 14 -1.34 20.54 0.82
N ILE A 15 -2.67 20.64 0.79
CA ILE A 15 -3.56 19.54 1.16
C ILE A 15 -3.77 18.66 -0.07
N THR A 16 -3.26 17.43 0.00
CA THR A 16 -3.42 16.38 -0.99
C THR A 16 -4.07 15.15 -0.35
N GLU A 17 -4.56 14.20 -1.15
CA GLU A 17 -5.09 12.94 -0.63
C GLU A 17 -3.95 12.03 -0.11
N TYR A 18 -2.87 11.96 -0.87
CA TYR A 18 -1.62 11.31 -0.48
C TYR A 18 -0.51 12.32 -0.33
N SER A 19 0.33 12.12 0.69
CA SER A 19 1.65 12.71 0.76
C SER A 19 2.66 11.66 0.34
N THR A 20 3.52 12.03 -0.60
CA THR A 20 4.61 11.18 -1.07
C THR A 20 5.84 11.49 -0.24
N ILE A 21 6.40 10.46 0.40
CA ILE A 21 7.49 10.59 1.35
C ILE A 21 8.62 9.62 1.04
N THR A 22 9.77 9.89 1.62
CA THR A 22 10.89 8.95 1.70
C THR A 22 11.23 8.65 3.16
N ILE A 23 11.66 7.41 3.41
CA ILE A 23 11.93 6.88 4.75
C ILE A 23 13.36 6.36 4.78
N LYS A 24 14.20 6.95 5.64
CA LYS A 24 15.62 6.56 5.80
C LYS A 24 15.85 5.52 6.89
N ASN A 25 15.17 5.66 8.02
CA ASN A 25 15.46 4.90 9.25
C ASN A 25 14.32 3.93 9.60
N GLY A 26 13.79 3.22 8.61
CA GLY A 26 12.64 2.33 8.80
C GLY A 26 11.33 3.09 9.06
N VAL A 27 10.23 2.35 8.94
CA VAL A 27 8.89 2.86 9.23
C VAL A 27 8.71 2.93 10.74
N LYS A 28 8.36 4.10 11.27
CA LYS A 28 8.13 4.37 12.69
C LYS A 28 6.76 3.89 13.18
N GLU A 29 5.87 3.52 12.28
CA GLU A 29 4.56 3.00 12.66
C GLU A 29 4.62 1.48 12.85
N ARG A 30 4.00 0.98 13.92
CA ARG A 30 3.79 -0.45 14.20
C ARG A 30 2.33 -0.80 14.04
N VAL A 31 2.05 -2.03 13.61
CA VAL A 31 0.69 -2.49 13.35
C VAL A 31 0.43 -3.76 14.13
N TYR A 32 -0.65 -3.75 14.91
CA TYR A 32 -1.03 -4.88 15.76
C TYR A 32 -2.41 -5.39 15.38
N LEU A 33 -2.60 -6.70 15.40
CA LEU A 33 -3.90 -7.36 15.29
C LEU A 33 -4.35 -7.83 16.67
N GLU A 34 -5.52 -7.39 17.09
CA GLU A 34 -6.24 -7.93 18.24
C GLU A 34 -7.30 -8.91 17.75
N ALA A 35 -7.26 -10.14 18.26
CA ALA A 35 -8.24 -11.19 18.00
C ALA A 35 -8.56 -11.91 19.33
N GLY A 36 -9.74 -11.64 19.89
CA GLY A 36 -10.11 -12.11 21.23
C GLY A 36 -9.18 -11.54 22.31
N HIS A 37 -8.42 -12.40 22.99
CA HIS A 37 -7.44 -12.00 24.02
C HIS A 37 -6.00 -11.89 23.50
N MET A 38 -5.80 -12.14 22.20
CA MET A 38 -4.48 -12.10 21.58
C MET A 38 -4.24 -10.73 20.96
N LEU A 39 -3.03 -10.19 21.18
CA LEU A 39 -2.53 -9.00 20.50
C LEU A 39 -1.19 -9.34 19.84
N GLU A 40 -1.17 -9.39 18.51
CA GLU A 40 -0.01 -9.81 17.73
C GLU A 40 0.56 -8.63 16.92
N ASP A 41 1.89 -8.53 16.81
CA ASP A 41 2.55 -7.58 15.90
C ASP A 41 2.53 -8.13 14.46
N ILE A 42 1.81 -7.43 13.59
CA ILE A 42 1.64 -7.75 12.17
C ILE A 42 2.29 -6.69 11.26
N THR A 43 3.21 -5.87 11.79
CA THR A 43 3.83 -4.73 11.09
C THR A 43 4.36 -5.12 9.70
N SER A 44 5.06 -6.25 9.60
CA SER A 44 5.65 -6.75 8.35
C SER A 44 4.74 -7.72 7.56
N ARG A 45 3.56 -8.06 8.09
CA ARG A 45 2.71 -9.17 7.61
C ARG A 45 1.29 -8.73 7.27
N HIS A 46 1.08 -7.43 7.03
CA HIS A 46 -0.23 -6.88 6.69
C HIS A 46 -0.16 -5.98 5.46
N TRP A 47 -1.18 -6.06 4.60
CA TRP A 47 -1.26 -5.29 3.36
C TRP A 47 -2.67 -4.79 3.10
N LEU A 48 -2.78 -3.60 2.53
CA LEU A 48 -4.02 -3.08 1.97
C LEU A 48 -4.17 -3.64 0.56
N LEU A 49 -5.28 -4.33 0.27
CA LEU A 49 -5.49 -5.07 -0.98
C LEU A 49 -6.64 -4.52 -1.83
N CYS A 50 -7.56 -3.78 -1.22
CA CYS A 50 -8.65 -3.11 -1.94
C CYS A 50 -9.02 -1.81 -1.23
N LEU A 51 -9.49 -0.81 -1.99
CA LEU A 51 -9.93 0.49 -1.46
C LEU A 51 -11.47 0.66 -1.46
N ASN A 52 -12.19 -0.25 -2.10
CA ASN A 52 -13.66 -0.23 -2.13
C ASN A 52 -14.23 -1.64 -2.43
N PRO A 53 -14.73 -2.37 -1.43
CA PRO A 53 -14.58 -2.11 0.00
C PRO A 53 -13.09 -2.10 0.42
N ILE A 54 -12.79 -1.57 1.60
CA ILE A 54 -11.42 -1.60 2.11
C ILE A 54 -11.14 -3.00 2.63
N VAL A 55 -10.15 -3.67 2.03
CA VAL A 55 -9.78 -5.05 2.37
C VAL A 55 -8.31 -5.10 2.78
N PHE A 56 -8.03 -5.78 3.89
CA PHE A 56 -6.69 -6.10 4.36
C PHE A 56 -6.41 -7.58 4.16
N GLY A 57 -5.19 -7.90 3.76
CA GLY A 57 -4.62 -9.25 3.87
C GLY A 57 -3.62 -9.28 5.02
N ILE A 58 -3.72 -10.30 5.87
CA ILE A 58 -2.80 -10.52 6.99
C ILE A 58 -2.24 -11.94 6.87
N TRP A 59 -0.93 -12.06 6.80
CA TRP A 59 -0.25 -13.35 6.75
C TRP A 59 0.07 -13.85 8.16
N VAL A 60 -0.27 -15.10 8.44
CA VAL A 60 0.01 -15.78 9.70
C VAL A 60 0.75 -17.06 9.38
N GLU A 61 1.92 -17.27 9.99
CA GLU A 61 2.68 -18.49 9.77
C GLU A 61 1.98 -19.68 10.42
N LYS A 62 2.12 -20.88 9.83
CA LYS A 62 1.44 -22.08 10.31
C LYS A 62 1.78 -22.44 11.77
N LYS A 63 2.98 -22.07 12.23
CA LYS A 63 3.41 -22.28 13.62
C LYS A 63 2.71 -21.33 14.61
N GLU A 64 2.28 -20.18 14.12
CA GLU A 64 1.59 -19.13 14.89
C GLU A 64 0.07 -19.21 14.72
N GLU A 65 -0.41 -20.09 13.84
CA GLU A 65 -1.83 -20.30 13.61
C GLU A 65 -2.47 -20.86 14.88
N SER A 66 -2.89 -19.94 15.74
CA SER A 66 -3.60 -20.24 16.97
C SER A 66 -5.07 -20.44 16.66
N ASP A 67 -5.70 -21.35 17.41
CA ASP A 67 -7.17 -21.51 17.44
C ASP A 67 -7.91 -20.17 17.64
N ALA A 68 -7.27 -19.18 18.27
CA ALA A 68 -7.85 -17.87 18.55
C ALA A 68 -8.13 -17.07 17.28
N LEU A 69 -7.26 -17.14 16.26
CA LEU A 69 -7.49 -16.46 14.97
C LEU A 69 -8.58 -17.12 14.13
N GLN A 70 -8.91 -18.38 14.37
CA GLN A 70 -9.99 -19.06 13.67
C GLN A 70 -11.35 -18.90 14.38
N LYS A 71 -11.35 -18.71 15.70
CA LYS A 71 -12.57 -18.67 16.53
C LYS A 71 -13.00 -17.25 16.92
N SER A 72 -12.15 -16.24 16.78
CA SER A 72 -12.54 -14.85 17.13
C SER A 72 -13.62 -14.34 16.19
N GLN A 73 -14.62 -13.67 16.75
CA GLN A 73 -15.65 -12.96 15.97
C GLN A 73 -15.29 -11.48 15.77
N ASP A 74 -14.39 -10.95 16.60
CA ASP A 74 -13.98 -9.55 16.58
C ASP A 74 -12.48 -9.44 16.26
N TYR A 75 -12.16 -8.74 15.18
CA TYR A 75 -10.80 -8.44 14.77
C TYR A 75 -10.59 -6.93 14.77
N THR A 76 -9.51 -6.47 15.39
CA THR A 76 -9.17 -5.04 15.41
C THR A 76 -7.71 -4.82 15.06
N ILE A 77 -7.43 -4.01 14.03
CA ILE A 77 -6.09 -3.50 13.77
C ILE A 77 -5.86 -2.21 14.54
N TYR A 78 -4.71 -2.11 15.19
CA TYR A 78 -4.17 -0.89 15.79
C TYR A 78 -2.93 -0.44 15.02
N PHE A 79 -2.98 0.77 14.49
CA PHE A 79 -1.78 1.48 14.02
C PHE A 79 -1.26 2.31 15.18
N LYS A 80 -0.01 2.07 15.58
CA LYS A 80 0.62 2.74 16.71
C LYS A 80 1.94 3.37 16.28
N GLU A 81 2.30 4.45 16.95
CA GLU A 81 3.59 5.10 16.81
C GLU A 81 4.63 4.33 17.65
N GLU A 82 5.77 3.99 17.04
CA GLU A 82 6.94 3.49 17.74
C GLU A 82 7.53 4.62 18.57
N ASN A 83 7.59 4.42 19.88
CA ASN A 83 8.12 5.42 20.80
C ASN A 83 9.26 4.78 21.60
N ASN A 84 10.46 5.35 21.50
CA ASN A 84 11.64 4.85 22.20
C ASN A 84 11.62 5.17 23.72
N ASP A 85 10.80 6.13 24.16
CA ASP A 85 10.95 6.78 25.48
C ASP A 85 9.79 6.59 26.47
N SER A 86 8.75 5.79 26.18
CA SER A 86 7.65 5.61 27.16
C SER A 86 6.86 4.30 27.04
N ARG A 87 6.36 3.86 28.21
CA ARG A 87 5.63 2.60 28.46
C ARG A 87 4.25 2.48 27.76
N GLU A 88 3.82 3.46 26.96
CA GLU A 88 2.56 3.39 26.19
C GLU A 88 2.73 3.88 24.76
N GLN A 89 2.61 2.95 23.80
CA GLN A 89 2.58 3.28 22.38
C GLN A 89 1.29 4.02 22.01
N LYS A 90 1.43 5.20 21.41
CA LYS A 90 0.27 6.03 21.03
C LYS A 90 -0.44 5.46 19.81
N THR A 91 -1.76 5.26 19.92
CA THR A 91 -2.58 4.80 18.79
C THR A 91 -2.85 5.93 17.80
N LEU A 92 -2.50 5.71 16.53
CA LEU A 92 -2.72 6.60 15.38
C LEU A 92 -4.08 6.34 14.72
N ALA A 93 -4.43 5.06 14.57
CA ALA A 93 -5.73 4.63 14.06
C ALA A 93 -6.12 3.25 14.63
N ARG A 94 -7.44 3.02 14.70
CA ARG A 94 -8.05 1.75 15.07
C ARG A 94 -9.06 1.35 14.02
N ILE A 95 -8.99 0.12 13.54
CA ILE A 95 -9.85 -0.43 12.50
C ILE A 95 -10.50 -1.71 13.01
N ARG A 96 -11.83 -1.79 13.02
CA ARG A 96 -12.55 -3.05 13.22
C ARG A 96 -12.77 -3.73 11.87
N LEU A 97 -12.57 -5.03 11.88
CA LEU A 97 -12.52 -5.88 10.71
C LEU A 97 -13.51 -7.03 10.83
N ASP A 98 -14.11 -7.41 9.70
CA ASP A 98 -14.81 -8.68 9.55
C ASP A 98 -13.95 -9.61 8.70
N TYR A 99 -13.69 -10.82 9.22
CA TYR A 99 -13.12 -11.90 8.41
C TYR A 99 -14.13 -12.35 7.35
N PHE A 100 -13.67 -12.64 6.13
CA PHE A 100 -14.55 -13.20 5.10
C PHE A 100 -13.96 -14.31 4.23
N ASP A 101 -12.64 -14.43 4.11
CA ASP A 101 -12.01 -15.50 3.32
C ASP A 101 -10.52 -15.68 3.69
N ARG A 102 -9.87 -16.73 3.18
CA ARG A 102 -8.45 -17.01 3.36
C ARG A 102 -7.81 -17.74 2.17
N ILE A 103 -6.48 -17.64 2.07
CA ILE A 103 -5.64 -18.42 1.17
C ILE A 103 -4.68 -19.23 2.02
N GLU A 104 -4.88 -20.55 2.05
CA GLU A 104 -4.02 -21.49 2.78
C GLU A 104 -2.83 -21.92 1.92
N GLU A 105 -1.67 -22.01 2.55
CA GLU A 105 -0.43 -22.53 1.98
C GLU A 105 0.23 -23.51 2.95
N SER A 106 1.29 -24.18 2.50
CA SER A 106 2.02 -25.14 3.33
C SER A 106 2.69 -24.49 4.55
N ASN A 107 3.10 -23.22 4.45
CA ASN A 107 3.88 -22.48 5.45
C ASN A 107 3.07 -21.43 6.23
N GLY A 108 1.83 -21.16 5.86
CA GLY A 108 0.98 -20.20 6.54
C GLY A 108 -0.32 -19.93 5.79
N THR A 109 -1.06 -18.94 6.28
CA THR A 109 -2.38 -18.58 5.77
C THR A 109 -2.48 -17.07 5.61
N LEU A 110 -2.93 -16.62 4.43
CA LEU A 110 -3.33 -15.23 4.22
C LEU A 110 -4.81 -15.09 4.58
N PHE A 111 -5.10 -14.45 5.70
CA PHE A 111 -6.47 -14.10 6.10
C PHE A 111 -6.89 -12.79 5.43
N LEU A 112 -8.13 -12.76 4.93
CA LEU A 112 -8.73 -11.59 4.28
C LEU A 112 -9.83 -10.99 5.15
N PHE A 113 -9.72 -9.67 5.35
CA PHE A 113 -10.57 -8.92 6.25
C PHE A 113 -11.15 -7.69 5.56
N GLU A 114 -12.44 -7.46 5.74
CA GLU A 114 -13.12 -6.24 5.31
C GLU A 114 -13.19 -5.24 6.45
N LEU A 115 -12.84 -3.97 6.19
CA LEU A 115 -13.02 -2.89 7.15
C LEU A 115 -14.50 -2.59 7.39
N LYS A 116 -14.94 -2.74 8.64
CA LYS A 116 -16.30 -2.34 9.07
C LYS A 116 -16.34 -0.91 9.59
N THR A 117 -15.48 -0.60 10.55
CA THR A 117 -15.45 0.73 11.17
C THR A 117 -14.03 1.18 11.44
N SER A 118 -13.81 2.49 11.39
CA SER A 118 -12.53 3.06 11.74
C SER A 118 -12.62 4.30 12.63
N ARG A 119 -11.56 4.49 13.41
CA ARG A 119 -11.30 5.68 14.20
C ARG A 119 -9.87 6.13 13.96
N ILE A 120 -9.70 7.41 13.67
CA ILE A 120 -8.40 8.05 13.50
C ILE A 120 -8.13 8.99 14.68
N PHE A 121 -6.87 9.10 15.06
CA PHE A 121 -6.42 9.86 16.22
C PHE A 121 -5.34 10.90 15.85
N HIS A 122 -5.03 11.08 14.56
CA HIS A 122 -4.10 12.11 14.07
C HIS A 122 -4.55 13.54 14.44
N LEU A 123 -5.86 13.81 14.41
CA LEU A 123 -6.46 15.10 14.73
C LEU A 123 -7.73 14.91 15.57
N GLY A 124 -8.10 15.96 16.31
CA GLY A 124 -9.38 16.00 17.02
C GLY A 124 -10.57 15.92 16.05
N ARG A 125 -11.64 15.23 16.48
CA ARG A 125 -12.84 14.93 15.65
C ARG A 125 -13.40 16.16 14.93
N PHE A 126 -13.49 17.30 15.61
CA PHE A 126 -14.00 18.54 15.03
C PHE A 126 -13.10 19.08 13.91
N LYS A 127 -11.78 19.06 14.10
CA LYS A 127 -10.81 19.49 13.07
C LYS A 127 -10.88 18.58 11.84
N THR A 128 -10.94 17.26 12.04
CA THR A 128 -11.09 16.30 10.93
C THR A 128 -12.40 16.54 10.16
N TYR A 129 -13.51 16.77 10.86
CA TYR A 129 -14.81 17.03 10.23
C TYR A 129 -14.78 18.33 9.40
N LEU A 130 -14.21 19.40 9.94
CA LEU A 130 -14.04 20.65 9.23
C LEU A 130 -13.17 20.49 7.97
N MET A 131 -12.08 19.73 8.06
CA MET A 131 -11.23 19.41 6.92
C MET A 131 -11.97 18.64 5.85
N TYR A 132 -12.75 17.63 6.24
CA TYR A 132 -13.60 16.89 5.30
C TYR A 132 -14.52 17.83 4.53
N TYR A 133 -15.28 18.66 5.25
CA TYR A 133 -16.25 19.56 4.63
C TYR A 133 -15.60 20.56 3.68
N LYS A 134 -14.43 21.09 4.05
CA LYS A 134 -13.76 22.16 3.31
C LYS A 134 -12.93 21.66 2.11
N TYR A 135 -12.29 20.50 2.22
CA TYR A 135 -11.28 20.06 1.24
C TYR A 135 -11.56 18.70 0.59
N TYR A 136 -12.26 17.80 1.27
CA TYR A 136 -12.45 16.43 0.78
C TYR A 136 -13.88 16.14 0.31
N ARG A 137 -14.86 16.97 0.67
CA ARG A 137 -16.26 16.75 0.30
C ARG A 137 -16.40 16.74 -1.23
N LYS A 138 -16.67 15.55 -1.77
CA LYS A 138 -16.91 15.29 -3.20
C LYS A 138 -18.08 14.29 -3.32
N PRO A 139 -18.81 14.26 -4.44
CA PRO A 139 -19.85 13.25 -4.67
C PRO A 139 -19.29 11.83 -4.46
N GLY A 140 -20.03 10.97 -3.74
CA GLY A 140 -19.63 9.58 -3.48
C GLY A 140 -18.57 9.36 -2.38
N LEU A 141 -17.99 10.41 -1.80
CA LEU A 141 -17.06 10.31 -0.67
C LEU A 141 -17.72 10.77 0.63
N SER A 142 -18.17 9.82 1.47
CA SER A 142 -18.70 10.12 2.80
C SER A 142 -17.59 10.37 3.82
N PHE A 143 -17.92 11.02 4.95
CA PHE A 143 -16.96 11.23 6.04
C PHE A 143 -16.43 9.90 6.61
N ASN A 144 -17.29 8.88 6.72
CA ASN A 144 -16.87 7.56 7.17
C ASN A 144 -15.94 6.87 6.16
N ARG A 145 -16.20 7.03 4.86
CA ARG A 145 -15.32 6.53 3.80
C ARG A 145 -13.95 7.21 3.84
N LEU A 146 -13.91 8.54 4.03
CA LEU A 146 -12.66 9.26 4.24
C LEU A 146 -11.91 8.73 5.48
N LYS A 147 -12.57 8.59 6.63
CA LYS A 147 -11.90 8.04 7.84
C LYS A 147 -11.33 6.65 7.62
N SER A 148 -12.06 5.78 6.93
CA SER A 148 -11.65 4.40 6.65
C SER A 148 -10.41 4.38 5.76
N PHE A 149 -10.41 5.25 4.75
CA PHE A 149 -9.27 5.45 3.88
C PHE A 149 -8.06 6.05 4.62
N VAL A 150 -8.25 7.11 5.41
CA VAL A 150 -7.21 7.72 6.25
C VAL A 150 -6.59 6.69 7.18
N SER A 151 -7.41 5.87 7.86
CA SER A 151 -6.90 4.85 8.78
C SER A 151 -6.10 3.76 8.07
N SER A 152 -6.45 3.43 6.82
CA SER A 152 -5.73 2.41 6.04
C SER A 152 -4.34 2.87 5.60
N TYR A 153 -4.18 4.19 5.47
CA TYR A 153 -2.92 4.89 5.20
C TYR A 153 -2.32 5.56 6.47
N SER A 154 -2.69 5.07 7.67
CA SER A 154 -1.99 5.35 8.93
C SER A 154 -0.69 4.54 9.08
N TYR A 155 -0.28 3.84 8.02
CA TYR A 155 1.00 3.17 7.87
C TYR A 155 1.54 3.45 6.47
N PRO A 156 2.82 3.84 6.31
CA PRO A 156 3.44 4.06 5.01
C PRO A 156 3.35 2.85 4.07
N ARG A 157 2.82 3.07 2.86
CA ARG A 157 2.70 2.05 1.82
C ARG A 157 3.80 2.24 0.77
N LYS A 158 4.73 1.28 0.68
CA LYS A 158 5.84 1.33 -0.28
C LYS A 158 5.28 1.28 -1.70
N VAL A 159 5.66 2.23 -2.55
CA VAL A 159 5.33 2.22 -3.97
C VAL A 159 6.36 1.36 -4.69
N ARG A 160 5.89 0.47 -5.56
CA ARG A 160 6.71 -0.37 -6.44
C ARG A 160 6.33 -0.11 -7.89
N VAL A 161 7.23 -0.47 -8.80
CA VAL A 161 6.96 -0.46 -10.24
C VAL A 161 6.52 -1.84 -10.65
N ILE A 162 5.36 -1.94 -11.31
CA ILE A 162 4.86 -3.17 -11.89
C ILE A 162 5.08 -3.11 -13.39
N SER A 163 5.71 -4.16 -13.91
CA SER A 163 5.96 -4.34 -15.34
C SER A 163 5.21 -5.56 -15.85
N PHE A 164 4.66 -5.43 -17.04
CA PHE A 164 3.98 -6.49 -17.77
C PHE A 164 4.40 -6.48 -19.23
N LYS A 165 4.51 -7.66 -19.86
CA LYS A 165 4.70 -7.79 -21.30
C LYS A 165 3.99 -9.05 -21.82
N LYS A 166 3.35 -8.94 -22.98
CA LYS A 166 2.83 -10.04 -23.79
C LYS A 166 2.93 -9.64 -25.26
N ASP A 167 3.74 -10.38 -26.02
CA ASP A 167 4.06 -10.06 -27.42
C ASP A 167 4.60 -8.61 -27.53
N GLU A 168 4.02 -7.81 -28.43
CA GLU A 168 4.32 -6.38 -28.60
C GLU A 168 3.71 -5.49 -27.52
N TYR A 169 2.73 -5.99 -26.76
CA TYR A 169 2.11 -5.22 -25.70
C TYR A 169 2.97 -5.26 -24.44
N TYR A 170 3.16 -4.10 -23.81
CA TYR A 170 3.74 -4.01 -22.47
C TYR A 170 2.94 -3.04 -21.60
N ASN A 171 3.27 -2.93 -20.32
CA ASN A 171 2.85 -1.80 -19.49
C ASN A 171 3.81 -1.69 -18.29
N ILE A 172 4.14 -0.47 -17.88
CA ILE A 172 5.00 -0.18 -16.72
C ILE A 172 4.29 0.88 -15.89
N PHE A 173 3.99 0.58 -14.63
CA PHE A 173 3.16 1.45 -13.83
C PHE A 173 3.38 1.35 -12.32
N PRO A 174 3.18 2.44 -11.53
CA PRO A 174 3.32 2.38 -10.09
C PRO A 174 2.16 1.66 -9.41
N MET A 175 2.47 0.99 -8.30
CA MET A 175 1.45 0.40 -7.40
C MET A 175 1.94 0.37 -5.96
N ASP A 176 1.07 0.71 -5.01
CA ASP A 176 1.33 0.71 -3.56
C ASP A 176 0.62 -0.43 -2.81
N LEU A 177 -0.40 -1.04 -3.42
CA LEU A 177 -1.11 -2.21 -2.88
C LEU A 177 -0.35 -3.50 -3.22
N VAL A 178 0.86 -3.62 -2.66
CA VAL A 178 1.79 -4.73 -2.92
C VAL A 178 2.38 -5.26 -1.62
N GLY A 179 2.25 -6.57 -1.40
CA GLY A 179 2.84 -7.29 -0.29
C GLY A 179 3.84 -8.35 -0.74
N MET A 180 4.98 -8.38 -0.07
CA MET A 180 5.97 -9.46 -0.14
C MET A 180 5.98 -10.12 1.23
N ILE A 181 5.75 -11.42 1.31
CA ILE A 181 5.62 -12.13 2.58
C ILE A 181 7.02 -12.46 3.11
N PRO A 182 7.43 -11.95 4.28
CA PRO A 182 8.75 -12.22 4.86
C PRO A 182 9.02 -13.73 5.02
N GLY A 183 10.26 -14.15 4.74
CA GLY A 183 10.67 -15.54 4.90
C GLY A 183 10.12 -16.53 3.87
N THR A 184 9.41 -16.04 2.85
CA THR A 184 8.83 -16.86 1.78
C THR A 184 9.08 -16.22 0.42
N THR A 185 8.71 -16.93 -0.65
CA THR A 185 8.65 -16.42 -2.04
C THR A 185 7.27 -15.91 -2.43
N ARG A 186 6.32 -15.85 -1.50
CA ARG A 186 4.91 -15.49 -1.76
C ARG A 186 4.71 -13.98 -1.78
N CYS A 187 3.81 -13.54 -2.66
CA CYS A 187 3.45 -12.15 -2.83
C CYS A 187 1.96 -11.96 -3.14
N VAL A 188 1.46 -10.78 -2.79
CA VAL A 188 0.06 -10.41 -2.95
C VAL A 188 -0.06 -9.00 -3.53
N PHE A 189 -0.99 -8.83 -4.46
CA PHE A 189 -1.24 -7.56 -5.14
C PHE A 189 -2.73 -7.23 -5.10
N GLY A 190 -3.05 -5.95 -4.93
CA GLY A 190 -4.39 -5.41 -5.16
C GLY A 190 -4.42 -4.57 -6.43
N LEU A 191 -4.80 -5.15 -7.57
CA LEU A 191 -4.81 -4.44 -8.86
C LEU A 191 -6.22 -3.99 -9.22
N ARG A 192 -6.40 -2.70 -9.56
CA ARG A 192 -7.71 -2.15 -9.93
C ARG A 192 -8.29 -2.82 -11.18
N HIS A 193 -9.60 -3.07 -11.19
CA HIS A 193 -10.30 -3.56 -12.40
C HIS A 193 -10.25 -2.58 -13.57
N THR A 194 -10.03 -1.29 -13.31
CA THR A 194 -9.88 -0.27 -14.36
C THR A 194 -8.51 -0.30 -15.03
N ASN A 195 -7.56 -1.11 -14.55
CA ASN A 195 -6.26 -1.23 -15.19
C ASN A 195 -6.38 -2.15 -16.42
N VAL A 196 -6.08 -1.61 -17.61
CA VAL A 196 -6.23 -2.32 -18.89
C VAL A 196 -5.32 -3.55 -19.02
N THR A 197 -4.28 -3.65 -18.18
CA THR A 197 -3.33 -4.77 -18.14
C THR A 197 -3.85 -5.94 -17.31
N LEU A 198 -4.86 -5.75 -16.45
CA LEU A 198 -5.32 -6.77 -15.50
C LEU A 198 -5.73 -8.07 -16.21
N SER A 199 -6.57 -8.00 -17.25
CA SER A 199 -7.02 -9.20 -17.96
C SER A 199 -5.86 -9.98 -18.58
N LYS A 200 -4.85 -9.27 -19.10
CA LYS A 200 -3.64 -9.88 -19.67
C LYS A 200 -2.75 -10.52 -18.61
N ILE A 201 -2.64 -9.92 -17.43
CA ILE A 201 -1.94 -10.52 -16.28
C ILE A 201 -2.64 -11.79 -15.82
N ILE A 202 -3.97 -11.78 -15.71
CA ILE A 202 -4.76 -12.96 -15.33
C ILE A 202 -4.58 -14.07 -16.37
N GLU A 203 -4.63 -13.73 -17.66
CA GLU A 203 -4.50 -14.69 -18.77
C GLU A 203 -3.10 -15.33 -18.81
N THR A 204 -2.05 -14.54 -18.62
CA THR A 204 -0.66 -15.04 -18.71
C THR A 204 -0.14 -15.61 -17.40
N GLY A 205 -0.74 -15.23 -16.28
CA GLY A 205 -0.27 -15.58 -14.95
C GLY A 205 1.10 -14.99 -14.62
N LYS A 206 1.53 -13.88 -15.24
CA LYS A 206 2.90 -13.34 -15.07
C LYS A 206 2.90 -11.83 -14.84
N LEU A 207 3.77 -11.37 -13.94
CA LEU A 207 4.11 -9.97 -13.76
C LEU A 207 5.53 -9.80 -13.20
N VAL A 208 6.07 -8.59 -13.27
CA VAL A 208 7.33 -8.23 -12.60
C VAL A 208 7.08 -7.10 -11.62
N ALA A 209 7.64 -7.21 -10.41
CA ALA A 209 7.58 -6.15 -9.41
C ALA A 209 9.00 -5.67 -9.06
N SER A 210 9.22 -4.36 -9.17
CA SER A 210 10.53 -3.73 -8.99
C SER A 210 10.54 -2.68 -7.88
N GLU A 211 11.64 -2.61 -7.14
CA GLU A 211 11.93 -1.53 -6.18
C GLU A 211 12.77 -0.43 -6.84
N PHE A 212 12.65 0.80 -6.33
CA PHE A 212 13.33 1.96 -6.89
C PHE A 212 13.53 3.11 -5.91
N SER A 213 14.54 3.94 -6.18
CA SER A 213 14.77 5.20 -5.47
C SER A 213 13.69 6.25 -5.76
N PHE A 214 13.28 7.00 -4.73
CA PHE A 214 12.33 8.12 -4.85
C PHE A 214 12.80 9.21 -5.84
N ASP A 215 14.08 9.25 -6.19
CA ASP A 215 14.65 10.17 -7.17
C ASP A 215 13.94 10.07 -8.54
N HIS A 216 13.30 8.93 -8.83
CA HIS A 216 12.56 8.69 -10.07
C HIS A 216 11.04 8.90 -9.95
N LYS A 217 10.53 9.50 -8.86
CA LYS A 217 9.08 9.65 -8.61
C LYS A 217 8.33 10.38 -9.73
N GLU A 218 8.92 11.45 -10.29
CA GLU A 218 8.26 12.28 -11.30
C GLU A 218 8.06 11.48 -12.60
N VAL A 219 9.10 10.75 -13.00
CA VAL A 219 9.06 9.85 -14.15
C VAL A 219 7.99 8.78 -13.97
N ILE A 220 7.92 8.16 -12.79
CA ILE A 220 6.97 7.09 -12.51
C ILE A 220 5.52 7.58 -12.43
N TYR A 221 5.27 8.74 -11.83
CA TYR A 221 3.92 9.29 -11.83
C TYR A 221 3.46 9.80 -13.20
N GLN A 222 4.39 10.18 -14.09
CA GLN A 222 4.03 10.44 -15.49
C GLN A 222 3.52 9.17 -16.18
N LEU A 223 4.15 8.01 -15.96
CA LEU A 223 3.65 6.73 -16.50
C LEU A 223 2.26 6.37 -15.96
N GLY A 224 2.03 6.62 -14.67
CA GLY A 224 0.71 6.38 -14.05
C GLY A 224 -0.43 7.18 -14.69
N ARG A 225 -0.17 8.30 -15.37
CA ARG A 225 -1.24 9.04 -16.06
C ARG A 225 -1.86 8.26 -17.22
N HIS A 226 -1.18 7.22 -17.70
CA HIS A 226 -1.58 6.39 -18.83
C HIS A 226 -2.14 5.02 -18.43
N HIS A 227 -2.49 4.77 -17.15
CA HIS A 227 -3.01 3.47 -16.68
C HIS A 227 -4.25 2.96 -17.45
N GLY A 228 -4.99 3.85 -18.13
CA GLY A 228 -6.18 3.53 -18.91
C GLY A 228 -5.98 3.51 -20.44
N SER A 229 -4.78 3.80 -20.94
CA SER A 229 -4.45 3.85 -22.36
C SER A 229 -3.37 2.85 -22.71
N SER A 230 -3.24 2.54 -24.00
CA SER A 230 -2.06 1.80 -24.48
C SER A 230 -0.78 2.56 -24.12
N PRO A 231 0.30 1.85 -23.78
CA PRO A 231 1.58 2.51 -23.52
C PRO A 231 2.09 3.18 -24.80
N PRO A 232 2.92 4.22 -24.66
CA PRO A 232 3.62 4.78 -25.80
C PRO A 232 4.69 3.78 -26.30
N PRO A 233 5.26 3.94 -27.51
CA PRO A 233 6.37 3.12 -27.97
C PRO A 233 7.58 3.17 -27.04
N ILE A 234 8.39 2.10 -26.99
CA ILE A 234 9.53 1.97 -26.07
C ILE A 234 10.53 3.12 -26.26
N GLU A 235 10.76 3.49 -27.52
CA GLU A 235 11.70 4.53 -27.94
C GLU A 235 11.28 5.93 -27.48
N SER A 236 10.00 6.10 -27.10
CA SER A 236 9.46 7.36 -26.62
C SER A 236 9.37 7.45 -25.10
N LEU A 237 9.77 6.39 -24.37
CA LEU A 237 9.84 6.43 -22.92
C LEU A 237 10.91 7.44 -22.46
N PRO A 238 10.68 8.20 -21.37
CA PRO A 238 11.64 9.17 -20.86
C PRO A 238 12.83 8.52 -20.12
N PHE A 239 13.03 7.21 -20.29
CA PHE A 239 14.08 6.42 -19.67
C PHE A 239 14.37 5.19 -20.51
N LYS A 240 15.57 4.64 -20.34
CA LYS A 240 15.95 3.36 -20.93
C LYS A 240 15.32 2.20 -20.17
N VAL A 241 14.98 1.16 -20.90
CA VAL A 241 14.48 -0.11 -20.36
C VAL A 241 15.49 -1.22 -20.62
N ARG A 242 15.45 -2.23 -19.76
CA ARG A 242 16.14 -3.50 -19.94
C ARG A 242 15.15 -4.65 -19.83
N SER A 243 15.47 -5.77 -20.47
CA SER A 243 14.72 -7.02 -20.28
C SER A 243 15.08 -7.66 -18.94
N THR A 244 14.08 -8.27 -18.30
CA THR A 244 14.29 -9.20 -17.18
C THR A 244 14.83 -10.54 -17.67
N ASP A 245 15.44 -11.31 -16.77
CA ASP A 245 16.22 -12.48 -17.14
C ASP A 245 15.34 -13.62 -17.69
N HIS A 246 14.21 -13.95 -17.05
CA HIS A 246 13.39 -15.10 -17.46
C HIS A 246 12.20 -14.71 -18.33
N PHE A 247 11.39 -13.75 -17.89
CA PHE A 247 10.16 -13.35 -18.57
C PHE A 247 10.41 -12.42 -19.75
N GLN A 248 11.61 -11.83 -19.85
CA GLN A 248 11.95 -10.85 -20.88
C GLN A 248 11.00 -9.64 -20.88
N PHE A 249 10.54 -9.24 -19.69
CA PHE A 249 9.68 -8.07 -19.49
C PHE A 249 10.55 -6.82 -19.41
N TYR A 250 10.00 -5.67 -19.83
CA TYR A 250 10.72 -4.41 -19.73
C TYR A 250 10.63 -3.82 -18.32
N VAL A 251 11.78 -3.58 -17.71
CA VAL A 251 11.91 -2.79 -16.48
C VAL A 251 12.80 -1.57 -16.75
N PRO A 252 12.56 -0.42 -16.10
CA PRO A 252 13.45 0.72 -16.22
C PRO A 252 14.88 0.37 -15.76
N GLU A 253 15.92 0.85 -16.46
CA GLU A 253 17.32 0.54 -16.08
C GLU A 253 17.72 1.08 -14.69
N TRP A 254 16.97 2.04 -14.17
CA TRP A 254 17.24 2.67 -12.89
C TRP A 254 16.65 1.93 -11.69
N VAL A 255 15.87 0.86 -11.87
CA VAL A 255 15.34 0.06 -10.75
C VAL A 255 16.46 -0.59 -9.94
N ASP A 256 16.23 -0.74 -8.63
CA ASP A 256 17.24 -1.26 -7.70
C ASP A 256 17.21 -2.78 -7.66
N THR A 257 16.00 -3.35 -7.60
CA THR A 257 15.74 -4.79 -7.60
C THR A 257 14.50 -5.08 -8.44
N TYR A 258 14.39 -6.30 -8.98
CA TYR A 258 13.15 -6.80 -9.56
C TYR A 258 12.90 -8.26 -9.18
N ARG A 259 11.62 -8.65 -9.19
CA ARG A 259 11.15 -10.02 -8.96
C ARG A 259 10.22 -10.44 -10.09
N GLU A 260 10.48 -11.59 -10.69
CA GLU A 260 9.65 -12.18 -11.74
C GLU A 260 8.66 -13.17 -11.12
N ILE A 261 7.38 -12.86 -11.24
CA ILE A 261 6.31 -13.44 -10.42
C ILE A 261 5.31 -14.20 -11.29
N ASN A 262 5.06 -15.44 -10.92
CA ASN A 262 3.94 -16.23 -11.41
C ASN A 262 2.72 -16.02 -10.50
N ILE A 263 1.54 -15.83 -11.09
CA ILE A 263 0.26 -15.66 -10.41
C ILE A 263 -0.52 -16.97 -10.53
N TYR A 264 -0.90 -17.54 -9.38
CA TYR A 264 -1.57 -18.83 -9.32
C TYR A 264 -3.04 -18.73 -8.89
N ARG A 265 -3.39 -17.67 -8.14
CA ARG A 265 -4.76 -17.47 -7.68
C ARG A 265 -5.16 -16.01 -7.83
N THR A 266 -6.42 -15.80 -8.19
CA THR A 266 -7.02 -14.47 -8.25
C THR A 266 -8.34 -14.47 -7.48
N MET A 267 -8.72 -13.31 -6.97
CA MET A 267 -9.98 -13.15 -6.23
C MET A 267 -10.51 -11.73 -6.38
N ASN A 268 -11.78 -11.59 -6.74
CA ASN A 268 -12.41 -10.28 -6.84
C ASN A 268 -12.70 -9.72 -5.43
N LEU A 269 -12.05 -8.61 -5.07
CA LEU A 269 -12.23 -7.92 -3.78
C LEU A 269 -13.13 -6.67 -3.89
N GLY A 270 -13.92 -6.54 -4.96
CA GLY A 270 -14.73 -5.36 -5.26
C GLY A 270 -14.07 -4.49 -6.32
N SER A 271 -13.49 -3.35 -5.95
CA SER A 271 -12.83 -2.45 -6.93
C SER A 271 -11.45 -2.92 -7.41
N HIS A 272 -10.88 -3.94 -6.74
CA HIS A 272 -9.59 -4.52 -7.07
C HIS A 272 -9.72 -6.04 -7.22
N MET A 273 -8.84 -6.61 -8.03
CA MET A 273 -8.55 -8.03 -8.09
C MET A 273 -7.33 -8.30 -7.20
N LEU A 274 -7.48 -9.22 -6.25
CA LEU A 274 -6.36 -9.83 -5.57
C LEU A 274 -5.63 -10.73 -6.56
N LEU A 275 -4.31 -10.55 -6.68
CA LEU A 275 -3.42 -11.47 -7.39
C LEU A 275 -2.49 -12.10 -6.35
N TRP A 276 -2.51 -13.41 -6.25
CA TRP A 276 -1.68 -14.20 -5.35
C TRP A 276 -0.67 -14.99 -6.16
N GLY A 277 0.61 -14.83 -5.83
CA GLY A 277 1.68 -15.38 -6.62
C GLY A 277 2.95 -15.67 -5.85
N GLU A 278 3.97 -16.04 -6.61
CA GLU A 278 5.30 -16.36 -6.13
C GLU A 278 6.33 -15.89 -7.13
N TRP A 279 7.45 -15.37 -6.63
CA TRP A 279 8.57 -15.07 -7.50
C TRP A 279 9.49 -16.28 -7.70
N GLU A 280 9.84 -16.53 -8.95
CA GLU A 280 10.80 -17.58 -9.34
C GLU A 280 12.23 -17.04 -9.50
N ASN A 281 12.35 -15.74 -9.74
CA ASN A 281 13.64 -15.05 -9.89
C ASN A 281 13.61 -13.72 -9.16
N GLU A 282 14.72 -13.39 -8.50
CA GLU A 282 14.98 -12.09 -7.89
C GLU A 282 16.36 -11.62 -8.33
N ARG A 283 16.41 -10.40 -8.86
CA ARG A 283 17.65 -9.78 -9.28
C ARG A 283 17.87 -8.48 -8.55
N GLN A 284 18.98 -8.39 -7.83
CA GLN A 284 19.52 -7.14 -7.32
C GLN A 284 20.43 -6.51 -8.38
N LEU A 285 20.10 -5.29 -8.79
CA LEU A 285 20.83 -4.52 -9.79
C LEU A 285 21.67 -3.41 -9.14
N LYS A 286 21.16 -2.82 -8.06
CA LYS A 286 21.81 -1.77 -7.27
C LYS A 286 21.52 -2.00 -5.79
N GLU A 287 22.26 -1.31 -4.92
CA GLU A 287 21.85 -1.21 -3.52
C GLU A 287 20.49 -0.51 -3.44
N CYS A 288 19.56 -1.08 -2.67
CA CYS A 288 18.23 -0.50 -2.52
C CYS A 288 18.32 0.92 -1.98
N GLY A 289 17.89 1.87 -2.79
CA GLY A 289 17.91 3.27 -2.46
C GLY A 289 16.83 3.64 -1.45
N LYS A 290 16.72 4.96 -1.24
CA LYS A 290 15.64 5.56 -0.46
C LYS A 290 14.33 5.33 -1.20
N ASN A 291 13.48 4.45 -0.69
CA ASN A 291 12.23 4.06 -1.36
C ASN A 291 11.16 5.17 -1.29
N LEU A 292 10.22 5.12 -2.23
CA LEU A 292 9.02 5.96 -2.26
C LEU A 292 7.88 5.34 -1.45
N TYR A 293 7.20 6.12 -0.61
CA TYR A 293 6.03 5.66 0.13
C TYR A 293 4.86 6.64 0.01
N HIS A 294 3.64 6.11 0.11
CA HIS A 294 2.42 6.88 0.30
C HIS A 294 1.98 6.83 1.76
N ILE A 295 1.64 8.00 2.31
CA ILE A 295 0.85 8.14 3.53
C ILE A 295 -0.32 9.09 3.29
N HIS A 296 -1.36 9.02 4.13
CA HIS A 296 -2.41 10.02 4.07
C HIS A 296 -1.89 11.36 4.61
N PHE A 297 -2.30 12.47 4.00
CA PHE A 297 -1.92 13.82 4.44
C PHE A 297 -2.12 14.08 5.94
N LEU A 298 -3.18 13.52 6.52
CA LEU A 298 -3.47 13.66 7.95
C LEU A 298 -2.41 13.02 8.86
N LEU A 299 -1.79 11.90 8.45
CA LEU A 299 -0.68 11.32 9.18
C LEU A 299 0.54 12.23 9.05
N TYR A 300 0.86 12.68 7.83
CA TYR A 300 1.96 13.60 7.58
C TYR A 300 1.83 14.88 8.42
N PHE A 301 0.66 15.52 8.38
CA PHE A 301 0.38 16.73 9.13
C PHE A 301 0.52 16.52 10.65
N TYR A 302 0.06 15.39 11.16
CA TYR A 302 0.27 15.02 12.57
C TYR A 302 1.77 14.93 12.91
N GLN A 303 2.57 14.29 12.08
CA GLN A 303 4.02 14.18 12.31
C GLN A 303 4.71 15.56 12.22
N VAL A 304 4.28 16.44 11.30
CA VAL A 304 4.79 17.82 11.22
C VAL A 304 4.49 18.58 12.51
N THR A 305 3.29 18.47 13.07
CA THR A 305 2.94 19.13 14.33
C THR A 305 3.75 18.64 15.53
N LYS A 306 4.38 17.47 15.42
CA LYS A 306 5.29 16.91 16.42
C LYS A 306 6.76 17.24 16.17
N GLY A 307 7.11 17.80 15.01
CA GLY A 307 8.50 18.01 14.62
C GLY A 307 9.22 16.73 14.18
N ASP A 308 8.49 15.67 13.83
CA ASP A 308 9.07 14.35 13.51
C ASP A 308 8.56 13.74 12.18
N ALA A 309 8.25 14.63 11.23
CA ALA A 309 7.74 14.25 9.91
C ALA A 309 8.76 13.52 9.06
N TYR A 310 8.27 12.55 8.28
CA TYR A 310 9.04 12.02 7.15
C TYR A 310 9.38 13.12 6.15
N THR A 311 10.45 12.93 5.38
CA THR A 311 10.82 13.86 4.32
C THR A 311 9.82 13.73 3.17
N LEU A 312 9.09 14.82 2.86
CA LEU A 312 8.32 14.92 1.62
C LEU A 312 9.25 14.87 0.42
N VAL A 313 8.81 14.21 -0.64
CA VAL A 313 9.56 14.12 -1.89
C VAL A 313 8.78 14.66 -3.05
#